data_AF-A0A3Q9NH32-F1
#
_entry.id   AF-A0A3Q9NH32-F1
#
_cell.length_a   1.000
_cell.length_b   1.000
_cell.length_c   1.000
_cell.angle_alpha   90.00
_cell.angle_beta   90.00
_cell.angle_gamma   90.00
#
_symmetry.space_group_name_H-M   'P 1'
#
loop_
_entity.id
_entity.type
_entity.pdbx_description
1 polymer ?
#
loop_
_entity_poly.entity_id
_entity_poly.type
_entity_poly.pdbx_seq_one_letter_code
_entity_poly.pdbx_strand_id
1 'polypeptide(L)'
;MNRAFTLFTFLLLSILSIRPALAENLDVLMSNVFINGQPAYIGYESVEREDIPVSAAVDRKYLIVDFRFHSAPADEQLQASVHKVCMTLLKNRELIRTLSDSGYDMVAVAFDRRSQFDCL
;
A
#
# COMPACT_ATOMS: atom_id res chain seq x y z
N MET A 1 11.92 -53.73 -31.66
CA MET A 1 10.67 -53.71 -30.86
C MET A 1 11.06 -53.49 -29.40
N ASN A 2 10.68 -52.47 -28.64
CA ASN A 2 9.86 -51.27 -28.83
C ASN A 2 10.23 -50.29 -27.70
N ARG A 3 10.44 -49.01 -28.04
CA ARG A 3 9.86 -47.76 -27.45
C ARG A 3 9.83 -47.63 -25.91
N ALA A 4 10.62 -46.71 -25.33
CA ALA A 4 10.31 -45.28 -25.11
C ALA A 4 9.27 -45.02 -23.99
N PHE A 5 9.67 -44.34 -22.92
CA PHE A 5 9.09 -43.04 -22.54
C PHE A 5 9.83 -42.42 -21.35
N THR A 6 10.55 -41.35 -21.64
CA THR A 6 11.07 -40.35 -20.70
C THR A 6 9.90 -39.65 -20.02
N LEU A 7 9.92 -39.47 -18.69
CA LEU A 7 9.06 -38.51 -18.00
C LEU A 7 9.93 -37.57 -17.18
N PHE A 8 10.05 -36.37 -17.73
CA PHE A 8 10.82 -35.23 -17.25
C PHE A 8 9.90 -34.43 -16.32
N THR A 9 10.12 -34.50 -15.01
CA THR A 9 9.33 -33.75 -14.02
C THR A 9 9.89 -32.33 -13.92
N PHE A 10 9.34 -31.39 -14.70
CA PHE A 10 9.59 -29.96 -14.52
C PHE A 10 8.77 -29.45 -13.32
N LEU A 11 9.40 -29.35 -12.15
CA LEU A 11 8.83 -28.63 -11.00
C LEU A 11 9.20 -27.14 -11.15
N LEU A 12 8.34 -26.36 -11.79
CA LEU A 12 8.42 -24.89 -11.79
C LEU A 12 8.03 -24.38 -10.39
N LEU A 13 9.02 -24.24 -9.51
CA LEU A 13 8.86 -23.52 -8.26
C LEU A 13 9.12 -22.02 -8.52
N SER A 14 8.12 -21.32 -9.04
CA SER A 14 8.12 -19.86 -9.13
C SER A 14 7.88 -19.30 -7.74
N ILE A 15 8.94 -19.16 -6.95
CA ILE A 15 8.86 -18.47 -5.65
C ILE A 15 8.60 -16.99 -5.93
N LEU A 16 7.45 -16.54 -5.48
CA LEU A 16 6.97 -15.17 -5.50
C LEU A 16 8.07 -14.22 -4.97
N SER A 17 8.41 -13.18 -5.74
CA SER A 17 9.22 -12.05 -5.24
C SER A 17 8.45 -11.32 -4.14
N ILE A 18 8.62 -11.76 -2.89
CA ILE A 18 8.22 -10.96 -1.74
C ILE A 18 9.20 -9.79 -1.69
N ARG A 19 8.71 -8.55 -1.76
CA ARG A 19 9.50 -7.33 -1.50
C ARG A 19 9.26 -6.91 -0.03
N PRO A 20 9.85 -7.56 0.98
CA PRO A 20 9.56 -7.27 2.39
C PRO A 20 10.07 -5.89 2.82
N ALA A 21 11.07 -5.32 2.14
CA ALA A 21 11.72 -4.08 2.54
C ALA A 21 10.80 -2.85 2.50
N LEU A 22 9.80 -2.82 1.60
CA LEU A 22 8.85 -1.72 1.52
C LEU A 22 7.81 -1.79 2.64
N ALA A 23 7.36 -3.00 2.99
CA ALA A 23 6.37 -3.24 4.03
C ALA A 23 6.89 -2.80 5.40
N GLU A 24 8.07 -3.29 5.78
CA GLU A 24 8.68 -2.98 7.09
C GLU A 24 8.96 -1.48 7.26
N ASN A 25 9.38 -0.78 6.19
CA ASN A 25 9.64 0.65 6.26
C ASN A 25 8.36 1.49 6.42
N LEU A 26 7.30 1.11 5.71
CA LEU A 26 6.02 1.81 5.75
C LEU A 26 5.32 1.65 7.10
N ASP A 27 5.24 0.42 7.61
CA ASP A 27 4.60 0.14 8.90
C ASP A 27 5.28 0.91 10.05
N VAL A 28 6.63 0.95 10.05
CA VAL A 28 7.40 1.72 11.04
C VAL A 28 7.13 3.22 10.88
N LEU A 29 7.13 3.74 9.66
CA LEU A 29 6.86 5.17 9.42
C LEU A 29 5.46 5.56 9.91
N MET A 30 4.45 4.77 9.55
CA MET A 30 3.04 5.08 9.84
C MET A 30 2.68 4.88 11.32
N SER A 31 3.24 3.88 11.98
CA SER A 31 3.09 3.68 13.43
C SER A 31 3.57 4.87 14.25
N ASN A 32 4.54 5.63 13.72
CA ASN A 32 5.13 6.80 14.39
C ASN A 32 4.43 8.12 14.05
N VAL A 33 3.38 8.15 13.22
CA VAL A 33 2.70 9.40 12.88
C VAL A 33 1.97 9.99 14.09
N PHE A 34 1.31 9.15 14.90
CA PHE A 34 0.53 9.55 16.08
C PHE A 34 1.02 8.86 17.35
N ILE A 35 2.28 9.14 17.75
CA ILE A 35 2.87 8.59 18.97
C ILE A 35 1.95 8.87 20.18
N ASN A 36 1.47 7.80 20.83
CA ASN A 36 0.54 7.85 21.97
C ASN A 36 -0.74 8.66 21.73
N GLY A 37 -1.10 8.88 20.47
CA GLY A 37 -2.21 9.72 20.06
C GLY A 37 -3.32 8.96 19.35
N GLN A 38 -4.23 9.72 18.76
CA GLN A 38 -5.23 9.24 17.83
C GLN A 38 -5.05 9.97 16.51
N PRO A 39 -5.37 9.33 15.38
CA PRO A 39 -5.87 7.96 15.25
C PRO A 39 -4.75 6.90 15.30
N ALA A 40 -5.11 5.67 15.69
CA ALA A 40 -4.18 4.55 15.79
C ALA A 40 -3.92 3.92 14.42
N TYR A 41 -2.66 3.59 14.13
CA TYR A 41 -2.30 2.89 12.89
C TYR A 41 -2.78 1.44 12.91
N ILE A 42 -3.38 0.99 11.81
CA ILE A 42 -3.87 -0.39 11.64
C ILE A 42 -3.00 -1.18 10.68
N GLY A 43 -2.56 -0.55 9.58
CA GLY A 43 -1.83 -1.22 8.52
C GLY A 43 -2.01 -0.50 7.18
N TYR A 44 -1.73 -1.20 6.10
CA TYR A 44 -1.96 -0.71 4.75
C TYR A 44 -2.49 -1.81 3.83
N GLU A 45 -3.14 -1.40 2.75
CA GLU A 45 -3.66 -2.28 1.72
C GLU A 45 -3.17 -1.83 0.34
N SER A 46 -2.76 -2.80 -0.48
CA SER A 46 -2.43 -2.59 -1.89
C SER A 46 -3.65 -2.95 -2.72
N VAL A 47 -4.19 -1.98 -3.46
CA VAL A 47 -5.38 -2.18 -4.28
C VAL A 47 -5.02 -2.09 -5.75
N GLU A 48 -5.40 -3.11 -6.52
CA GLU A 48 -5.28 -3.10 -7.98
C GLU A 48 -6.49 -2.43 -8.62
N ARG A 49 -6.22 -1.61 -9.63
CA ARG A 49 -7.22 -0.90 -10.43
C ARG A 49 -7.63 -1.73 -11.62
N GLU A 50 -8.70 -2.49 -11.42
CA GLU A 50 -9.31 -3.32 -12.47
C GLU A 50 -9.98 -2.50 -13.57
N ASP A 51 -10.34 -1.23 -13.28
CA ASP A 51 -10.96 -0.30 -14.22
C ASP A 51 -10.01 0.20 -15.32
N ILE A 52 -8.69 0.14 -15.09
CA ILE A 52 -7.69 0.47 -16.10
C ILE A 52 -7.37 -0.78 -16.93
N PRO A 53 -7.43 -0.72 -18.28
CA PRO A 53 -6.96 -1.80 -19.14
C PRO A 53 -5.50 -2.19 -18.86
N VAL A 54 -5.19 -3.48 -18.89
CA VAL A 54 -3.82 -4.01 -18.69
C VAL A 54 -2.82 -3.40 -19.68
N SER A 55 -3.27 -3.00 -20.86
CA SER A 55 -2.45 -2.39 -21.91
C SER A 55 -2.17 -0.90 -21.73
N ALA A 56 -2.76 -0.25 -20.72
CA ALA A 56 -2.51 1.15 -20.47
C ALA A 56 -1.08 1.35 -19.95
N ALA A 57 -0.43 2.44 -20.39
CA ALA A 57 0.92 2.79 -19.96
C ALA A 57 0.99 3.42 -18.56
N VAL A 58 -0.11 3.34 -17.79
CA VAL A 58 -0.21 3.88 -16.44
C VAL A 58 -0.17 2.74 -15.43
N ASP A 59 0.44 3.03 -14.29
CA ASP A 59 0.45 2.14 -13.15
C ASP A 59 -0.97 1.92 -12.62
N ARG A 60 -1.23 0.71 -12.09
CA ARG A 60 -2.57 0.22 -11.79
C ARG A 60 -2.75 -0.10 -10.32
N LYS A 61 -1.95 0.47 -9.43
CA LYS A 61 -2.04 0.17 -8.00
C LYS A 61 -2.08 1.44 -7.20
N TYR A 62 -2.93 1.45 -6.18
CA TYR A 62 -2.88 2.48 -5.16
C TYR A 62 -2.76 1.84 -3.79
N LEU A 63 -2.18 2.61 -2.88
CA LEU A 63 -1.93 2.18 -1.52
C LEU A 63 -2.91 2.89 -0.59
N ILE A 64 -3.61 2.14 0.25
CA ILE A 64 -4.46 2.71 1.31
C ILE A 64 -3.74 2.52 2.63
N VAL A 65 -3.50 3.61 3.36
CA VAL A 65 -2.97 3.57 4.73
C VAL A 65 -4.13 3.72 5.71
N ASP A 66 -4.33 2.75 6.59
CA ASP A 66 -5.48 2.67 7.48
C ASP A 66 -5.11 3.12 8.90
N PHE A 67 -5.85 4.11 9.40
CA PHE A 67 -5.85 4.54 10.78
C PHE A 67 -7.27 4.46 11.36
N ARG A 68 -7.39 4.38 12.69
CA ARG A 68 -8.69 4.35 13.37
C ARG A 68 -8.74 5.31 14.53
N PHE A 69 -9.78 6.13 14.53
CA PHE A 69 -10.15 6.87 15.72
C PHE A 69 -10.92 5.97 16.69
N HIS A 70 -10.69 6.15 17.98
CA HIS A 70 -11.47 5.51 19.05
C HIS A 70 -12.93 5.99 19.07
N SER A 71 -13.16 7.25 18.70
CA SER A 71 -14.47 7.89 18.59
C SER A 71 -14.49 8.79 17.36
N ALA A 72 -15.67 9.04 16.77
CA ALA A 72 -15.78 9.92 15.61
C ALA A 72 -15.10 11.28 15.88
N PRO A 73 -14.12 11.70 15.06
CA PRO A 73 -13.45 12.98 15.22
C PRO A 73 -14.37 14.13 14.78
N ALA A 74 -14.06 15.34 15.23
CA ALA A 74 -14.57 16.54 14.58
C ALA A 74 -13.92 16.71 13.19
N ASP A 75 -14.61 17.36 12.25
CA ASP A 75 -14.13 17.52 10.87
C ASP A 75 -12.75 18.18 10.80
N GLU A 76 -12.50 19.19 11.63
CA GLU A 76 -11.18 19.86 11.68
C GLU A 76 -10.06 18.90 12.09
N GLN A 77 -10.32 18.05 13.08
CA GLN A 77 -9.36 17.04 13.52
C GLN A 77 -9.13 15.97 12.45
N LEU A 78 -10.20 15.57 11.74
CA LEU A 78 -10.09 14.65 10.61
C LEU A 78 -9.21 15.24 9.51
N GLN A 79 -9.47 16.47 9.07
CA GLN A 79 -8.67 17.14 8.04
C GLN A 79 -7.21 17.34 8.47
N ALA A 80 -6.97 17.72 9.72
CA ALA A 80 -5.62 17.82 10.27
C ALA A 80 -4.90 16.47 10.27
N SER A 81 -5.63 15.38 10.55
CA SER A 81 -5.08 14.02 10.55
C SER A 81 -4.77 13.53 9.13
N VAL A 82 -5.67 13.76 8.17
CA VAL A 82 -5.43 13.53 6.73
C VAL A 82 -4.14 14.25 6.32
N HIS A 83 -4.09 15.56 6.55
CA HIS A 83 -2.95 16.39 6.17
C HIS A 83 -1.65 15.90 6.79
N LYS A 84 -1.66 15.55 8.08
CA LYS A 84 -0.47 15.07 8.78
C LYS A 84 0.04 13.75 8.20
N VAL A 85 -0.83 12.77 7.97
CA VAL A 85 -0.43 11.47 7.38
C VAL A 85 0.13 11.69 5.97
N CYS A 86 -0.60 12.40 5.12
CA CYS A 86 -0.18 12.66 3.74
C CYS A 86 1.15 13.42 3.69
N MET A 87 1.35 14.43 4.55
CA MET A 87 2.63 15.15 4.62
C MET A 87 3.78 14.29 5.15
N THR A 88 3.53 13.38 6.08
CA THR A 88 4.57 12.43 6.52
C THR A 88 4.98 11.50 5.37
N LEU A 89 4.03 10.98 4.60
CA LEU A 89 4.30 10.13 3.44
C LEU A 89 5.05 10.89 2.34
N LEU A 90 4.50 12.01 1.88
CA LEU A 90 5.02 12.76 0.74
C LEU A 90 6.37 13.43 1.00
N LYS A 91 6.70 13.74 2.26
CA LYS A 91 8.04 14.24 2.62
C LYS A 91 9.12 13.16 2.56
N ASN A 92 8.75 11.88 2.68
CA ASN A 92 9.69 10.78 2.55
C ASN A 92 9.89 10.44 1.06
N ARG A 93 10.78 11.19 0.40
CA ARG A 93 11.06 11.05 -1.04
C ARG A 93 11.53 9.65 -1.44
N GLU A 94 12.28 8.97 -0.58
CA GLU A 94 12.76 7.61 -0.85
C GLU A 94 11.60 6.61 -0.87
N LEU A 95 10.69 6.71 0.10
CA LEU A 95 9.48 5.89 0.13
C LEU A 95 8.62 6.14 -1.11
N ILE A 96 8.34 7.41 -1.45
CA ILE A 96 7.54 7.74 -2.64
C ILE A 96 8.19 7.19 -3.91
N ARG A 97 9.50 7.35 -4.07
CA ARG A 97 10.22 6.76 -5.22
C ARG A 97 10.07 5.24 -5.24
N THR A 98 10.22 4.57 -4.10
CA THR A 98 10.11 3.11 -4.02
C THR A 98 8.69 2.61 -4.32
N LEU A 99 7.67 3.36 -3.91
CA LEU A 99 6.28 3.11 -4.24
C LEU A 99 6.03 3.25 -5.75
N SER A 100 6.48 4.35 -6.35
CA SER A 100 6.38 4.55 -7.81
C SER A 100 7.15 3.48 -8.60
N ASP A 101 8.39 3.17 -8.20
CA ASP A 101 9.20 2.08 -8.79
C ASP A 101 8.56 0.68 -8.60
N SER A 102 7.56 0.56 -7.72
CA SER A 102 6.77 -0.65 -7.48
C SER A 102 5.39 -0.62 -8.16
N GLY A 103 5.08 0.42 -8.94
CA GLY A 103 3.86 0.58 -9.71
C GLY A 103 2.68 1.13 -8.91
N TYR A 104 2.94 1.88 -7.83
CA TYR A 104 1.92 2.65 -7.12
C TYR A 104 1.85 4.07 -7.68
N ASP A 105 0.68 4.47 -8.21
CA ASP A 105 0.43 5.80 -8.78
C ASP A 105 -0.19 6.78 -7.77
N MET A 106 -0.82 6.25 -6.72
CA MET A 106 -1.57 7.02 -5.73
C MET A 106 -1.42 6.42 -4.33
N VAL A 107 -1.48 7.27 -3.32
CA VAL A 107 -1.59 6.87 -1.91
C VAL A 107 -2.77 7.59 -1.29
N ALA A 108 -3.67 6.82 -0.67
CA ALA A 108 -4.81 7.32 0.06
C ALA A 108 -4.69 6.97 1.55
N VAL A 109 -5.35 7.75 2.40
CA VAL A 109 -5.49 7.46 3.82
C VAL A 109 -6.95 7.19 4.17
N ALA A 110 -7.21 6.20 5.00
CA ALA A 110 -8.53 5.88 5.52
C ALA A 110 -8.54 6.04 7.04
N PHE A 111 -9.64 6.60 7.57
CA PHE A 111 -9.88 6.70 9.01
C PHE A 111 -11.09 5.88 9.47
N ASP A 112 -11.84 5.34 8.51
CA ASP A 112 -12.98 4.46 8.71
C ASP A 112 -13.03 3.38 7.58
N ARG A 113 -14.13 2.62 7.46
CA ARG A 113 -14.25 1.54 6.44
C ARG A 113 -14.93 1.98 5.14
N ARG A 114 -15.36 3.24 5.06
CA ARG A 114 -16.25 3.79 4.04
C ARG A 114 -15.62 4.95 3.28
N SER A 115 -14.73 5.70 3.92
CA SER A 115 -14.09 6.88 3.36
C SER A 115 -12.59 6.68 3.20
N GLN A 116 -12.06 7.25 2.12
CA GLN A 116 -10.64 7.35 1.81
C GLN A 116 -10.36 8.78 1.35
N PHE A 117 -9.18 9.29 1.65
CA PHE A 117 -8.74 10.64 1.31
C PHE A 117 -7.45 10.54 0.50
N ASP A 118 -7.47 11.09 -0.71
CA ASP A 118 -6.29 11.14 -1.57
C ASP A 118 -5.23 12.09 -0.97
N CYS A 119 -3.97 11.68 -1.03
CA CYS A 119 -2.85 12.50 -0.62
C CYS A 119 -2.28 13.38 -1.76
N LEU A 120 -2.70 13.18 -3.02
CA LEU A 120 -2.23 13.91 -4.21
C LEU A 120 -3.26 14.88 -4.79
#